data_AF-A0A369VJ24-F1
#
_entry.id   AF-A0A369VJ24-F1
#
_cell.length_a   1.000
_cell.length_b   1.000
_cell.length_c   1.000
_cell.angle_alpha   90.00
_cell.angle_beta   90.00
_cell.angle_gamma   90.00
#
_symmetry.space_group_name_H-M   'P 1'
#
loop_
_entity.id
_entity.type
_entity.pdbx_description
1 polymer ?
#
loop_
_entity_poly.entity_id
_entity_poly.type
_entity_poly.pdbx_seq_one_letter_code
_entity_poly.pdbx_strand_id
1 'polypeptide(L)'
;MTTLACLMLLGAQAHADEGKDESGKGKQRYEERSQRGDRAGNSYFHRQGQTRIPNGHLPPPGECRVWYPNRPPGQQPPPYKCGQSPGRIEPGGWVFSPGPSRQEIEVSVYDDRRPGIVIDVGIFDARSGALIRVTGSR
;
A
#
# COMPACT_ATOMS: atom_id res chain seq x y z
N MET A 1 -19.16 85.71 13.42
CA MET A 1 -17.82 85.57 14.04
C MET A 1 -17.97 84.62 15.22
N THR A 2 -17.68 83.33 15.02
CA THR A 2 -17.73 82.30 16.08
C THR A 2 -16.94 81.05 15.65
N THR A 3 -15.89 80.77 16.44
CA THR A 3 -15.23 79.48 16.74
C THR A 3 -14.71 78.58 15.61
N LEU A 4 -13.38 78.62 15.45
CA LEU A 4 -12.53 77.52 14.94
C LEU A 4 -12.68 76.27 15.82
N ALA A 5 -13.02 75.14 15.21
CA ALA A 5 -13.07 73.84 15.87
C ALA A 5 -11.70 73.13 15.79
N CYS A 6 -11.27 72.66 16.96
CA CYS A 6 -10.05 71.90 17.23
C CYS A 6 -10.14 70.49 16.63
N LEU A 7 -9.19 70.09 15.79
CA LEU A 7 -9.01 68.70 15.35
C LEU A 7 -7.86 68.07 16.16
N MET A 8 -8.23 67.00 16.87
CA MET A 8 -7.43 66.24 17.81
C MET A 8 -6.31 65.46 17.11
N LEU A 9 -5.20 65.31 17.85
CA LEU A 9 -3.99 64.53 17.55
C LEU A 9 -4.25 63.02 17.35
N LEU A 10 -3.16 62.31 16.98
CA LEU A 10 -2.87 60.85 17.02
C LEU A 10 -2.82 60.23 15.60
N GLY A 11 -1.77 59.55 15.16
CA GLY A 11 -0.51 59.15 15.77
C GLY A 11 0.43 58.58 14.69
N ALA A 12 1.73 58.58 14.97
CA ALA A 12 2.73 57.96 14.10
C ALA A 12 2.54 56.43 14.08
N GLN A 13 2.40 55.84 12.91
CA GLN A 13 2.57 54.39 12.74
C GLN A 13 3.94 54.12 12.15
N ALA A 14 4.87 53.79 13.04
CA ALA A 14 6.06 53.04 12.71
C ALA A 14 5.62 51.63 12.26
N HIS A 15 6.12 51.18 11.11
CA HIS A 15 6.03 49.78 10.71
C HIS A 15 7.44 49.18 10.81
N ALA A 16 7.58 48.22 11.72
CA ALA A 16 8.78 47.44 11.93
C ALA A 16 8.90 46.29 10.90
N ASP A 17 10.16 46.05 10.54
CA ASP A 17 10.89 44.79 10.29
C ASP A 17 10.11 43.47 10.06
N GLU A 18 10.47 42.75 8.99
CA GLU A 18 11.20 41.47 9.08
C GLU A 18 11.40 40.88 7.68
N GLY A 19 12.67 40.77 7.27
CA GLY A 19 13.04 39.78 6.27
C GLY A 19 12.70 38.39 6.80
N LYS A 20 11.89 37.64 6.06
CA LYS A 20 11.66 36.22 6.32
C LYS A 20 12.04 35.39 5.10
N ASP A 21 13.32 35.04 5.11
CA ASP A 21 13.98 33.98 4.38
C ASP A 21 13.54 32.61 4.91
N GLU A 22 12.48 32.00 4.36
CA GLU A 22 12.31 30.54 4.56
C GLU A 22 12.02 29.81 3.25
N SER A 23 13.13 29.47 2.60
CA SER A 23 13.41 28.11 2.14
C SER A 23 12.21 27.33 1.58
N GLY A 24 11.87 27.60 0.33
CA GLY A 24 10.96 26.79 -0.49
C GLY A 24 11.51 25.41 -0.87
N LYS A 25 11.92 24.59 0.12
CA LYS A 25 12.43 23.22 -0.08
C LYS A 25 11.72 22.15 0.75
N GLY A 26 10.52 22.44 1.26
CA GLY A 26 9.76 21.49 2.10
C GLY A 26 8.63 20.71 1.43
N LYS A 27 7.96 21.28 0.40
CA LYS A 27 6.68 20.72 -0.07
C LYS A 27 6.83 19.43 -0.90
N GLN A 28 7.82 19.37 -1.78
CA GLN A 28 8.04 18.20 -2.63
C GLN A 28 8.33 16.93 -1.82
N ARG A 29 9.09 17.05 -0.72
CA ARG A 29 9.47 15.91 0.13
C ARG A 29 8.30 15.34 0.93
N TYR A 30 7.30 16.16 1.27
CA TYR A 30 6.11 15.73 2.00
C TYR A 30 5.14 14.95 1.08
N GLU A 31 4.95 15.42 -0.15
CA GLU A 31 4.09 14.75 -1.14
C GLU A 31 4.67 13.43 -1.64
N GLU A 32 6.00 13.32 -1.83
CA GLU A 32 6.64 12.05 -2.21
C GLU A 32 6.52 11.01 -1.07
N ARG A 33 6.68 11.45 0.18
CA ARG A 33 6.53 10.58 1.37
C ARG A 33 5.08 10.15 1.56
N SER A 34 4.11 11.04 1.33
CA SER A 34 2.68 10.69 1.40
C SER A 34 2.34 9.69 0.32
N GLN A 35 2.75 9.89 -0.93
CA GLN A 35 2.48 8.96 -2.04
C GLN A 35 3.07 7.55 -1.84
N ARG A 36 4.17 7.41 -1.10
CA ARG A 36 4.73 6.10 -0.72
C ARG A 36 3.94 5.44 0.43
N GLY A 37 3.42 6.24 1.36
CA GLY A 37 2.52 5.79 2.43
C GLY A 37 1.12 5.43 1.95
N ASP A 38 0.57 6.22 1.01
CA ASP A 38 -0.77 6.06 0.45
C ASP A 38 -0.88 4.81 -0.44
N ARG A 39 0.20 4.45 -1.17
CA ARG A 39 0.27 3.19 -1.93
C ARG A 39 0.27 1.96 -1.03
N ALA A 40 0.95 2.01 0.12
CA ALA A 40 0.91 0.92 1.08
C ALA A 40 -0.45 0.84 1.77
N GLY A 41 -1.05 1.99 2.12
CA GLY A 41 -2.34 2.08 2.82
C GLY A 41 -3.55 1.62 2.01
N ASN A 42 -3.55 1.82 0.68
CA ASN A 42 -4.66 1.40 -0.21
C ASN A 42 -4.36 0.12 -1.01
N SER A 43 -3.47 -0.73 -0.50
CA SER A 43 -3.19 -2.01 -1.14
C SER A 43 -4.41 -2.94 -1.10
N TYR A 44 -4.46 -3.93 -2.00
CA TYR A 44 -5.50 -4.95 -2.02
C TYR A 44 -5.63 -5.64 -0.66
N PHE A 45 -4.49 -6.00 -0.05
CA PHE A 45 -4.46 -6.71 1.22
C PHE A 45 -5.05 -5.87 2.36
N HIS A 46 -4.77 -4.57 2.43
CA HIS A 46 -5.35 -3.70 3.44
C HIS A 46 -6.86 -3.51 3.21
N ARG A 47 -7.28 -3.32 1.95
CA ARG A 47 -8.70 -3.13 1.61
C ARG A 47 -9.55 -4.36 1.93
N GLN A 48 -9.00 -5.56 1.76
CA GLN A 48 -9.66 -6.82 2.09
C GLN A 48 -9.45 -7.26 3.55
N GLY A 49 -8.71 -6.49 4.35
CA GLY A 49 -8.34 -6.88 5.72
C GLY A 49 -7.45 -8.14 5.80
N GLN A 50 -6.80 -8.50 4.69
CA GLN A 50 -5.97 -9.70 4.58
C GLN A 50 -4.57 -9.47 5.18
N THR A 51 -4.52 -9.39 6.52
CA THR A 51 -3.28 -9.21 7.29
C THR A 51 -2.60 -10.52 7.65
N ARG A 52 -3.31 -11.65 7.54
CA ARG A 52 -2.78 -12.99 7.82
C ARG A 52 -3.42 -14.06 6.94
N ILE A 53 -2.60 -14.95 6.39
CA ILE A 53 -3.02 -16.20 5.74
C ILE A 53 -2.97 -17.33 6.78
N PRO A 54 -4.05 -18.10 7.00
CA PRO A 54 -3.99 -19.25 7.90
C PRO A 54 -2.91 -20.26 7.47
N ASN A 55 -2.18 -20.83 8.43
CA ASN A 55 -1.04 -21.71 8.15
C ASN A 55 -1.38 -22.90 7.25
N GLY A 56 -2.59 -23.49 7.38
CA GLY A 56 -3.04 -24.59 6.52
C GLY A 56 -3.34 -24.20 5.06
N HIS A 57 -3.32 -22.90 4.74
CA HIS A 57 -3.59 -22.39 3.39
C HIS A 57 -2.29 -22.15 2.61
N LEU A 58 -1.16 -21.98 3.31
CA LEU A 58 0.15 -21.80 2.69
C LEU A 58 0.58 -23.07 1.92
N PRO A 59 1.40 -22.93 0.86
CA PRO A 59 1.98 -24.10 0.21
C PRO A 59 3.04 -24.74 1.13
N PRO A 60 3.32 -26.03 0.96
CA PRO A 60 4.52 -26.65 1.52
C PRO A 60 5.80 -25.91 1.09
N PRO A 61 6.88 -25.97 1.89
CA PRO A 61 8.14 -25.32 1.54
C PRO A 61 8.65 -25.76 0.15
N GLY A 62 8.95 -24.79 -0.72
CA GLY A 62 9.46 -25.03 -2.07
C GLY A 62 8.38 -25.28 -3.14
N GLU A 63 7.11 -25.32 -2.76
CA GLU A 63 5.98 -25.44 -3.69
C GLU A 63 5.28 -24.11 -3.93
N CYS A 64 4.58 -24.04 -5.05
CA CYS A 64 3.73 -22.94 -5.44
C CYS A 64 2.27 -23.40 -5.34
N ARG A 65 1.33 -22.47 -5.16
CA ARG A 65 -0.08 -22.81 -5.00
C ARG A 65 -0.98 -21.72 -5.55
N VAL A 66 -2.04 -22.13 -6.24
CA VAL A 66 -3.16 -21.24 -6.55
C VAL A 66 -4.15 -21.27 -5.40
N TRP A 67 -4.61 -20.11 -4.98
CA TRP A 67 -5.61 -19.96 -3.93
C TRP A 67 -6.75 -19.07 -4.39
N TYR A 68 -8.00 -19.49 -4.13
CA TYR A 68 -9.18 -18.70 -4.45
C TYR A 68 -9.90 -18.29 -3.16
N PRO A 69 -9.91 -17.00 -2.78
CA PRO A 69 -10.53 -16.55 -1.53
C PRO A 69 -12.01 -16.95 -1.38
N ASN A 70 -12.72 -17.08 -2.50
CA ASN A 70 -14.15 -17.42 -2.54
C ASN A 70 -14.41 -18.93 -2.54
N ARG A 71 -13.38 -19.79 -2.41
CA ARG A 71 -13.53 -21.25 -2.33
C ARG A 71 -13.20 -21.75 -0.92
N PRO A 72 -13.95 -22.71 -0.39
CA PRO A 72 -13.59 -23.34 0.88
C PRO A 72 -12.26 -24.11 0.76
N PRO A 73 -11.50 -24.30 1.85
CA PRO A 73 -10.17 -24.92 1.81
C PRO A 73 -10.12 -26.30 1.12
N GLY A 74 -11.17 -27.11 1.27
CA GLY A 74 -11.27 -28.44 0.64
C GLY A 74 -11.54 -28.43 -0.86
N GLN A 75 -11.83 -27.27 -1.46
CA GLN A 75 -12.04 -27.09 -2.91
C GLN A 75 -10.90 -26.31 -3.57
N GLN A 76 -9.82 -26.06 -2.82
CA GLN A 76 -8.66 -25.36 -3.34
C GLN A 76 -7.86 -26.29 -4.24
N PRO A 77 -7.25 -25.76 -5.31
CA PRO A 77 -6.30 -26.53 -6.11
C PRO A 77 -5.16 -27.09 -5.23
N PRO A 78 -4.63 -28.27 -5.58
CA PRO A 78 -3.43 -28.77 -4.92
C PRO A 78 -2.23 -27.86 -5.21
N PRO A 79 -1.21 -27.85 -4.33
CA PRO A 79 0.09 -27.27 -4.65
C PRO A 79 0.73 -27.90 -5.90
N TYR A 80 1.70 -27.20 -6.48
CA TYR A 80 2.47 -27.64 -7.64
C TYR A 80 3.93 -27.20 -7.54
N LYS A 81 4.81 -27.80 -8.35
CA LYS A 81 6.24 -27.42 -8.35
C LYS A 81 6.40 -26.02 -8.91
N CYS A 82 7.12 -25.16 -8.21
CA CYS A 82 7.45 -23.84 -8.73
C CYS A 82 8.23 -23.93 -10.05
N GLY A 83 7.95 -23.02 -10.97
CA GLY A 83 8.46 -23.03 -12.34
C GLY A 83 7.61 -23.85 -13.32
N GLN A 84 6.68 -24.68 -12.83
CA GLN A 84 5.60 -25.21 -13.66
C GLN A 84 4.50 -24.18 -13.81
N SER A 85 3.83 -24.19 -14.97
CA SER A 85 2.65 -23.36 -15.19
C SER A 85 1.47 -23.94 -14.39
N PRO A 86 0.76 -23.13 -13.58
CA PRO A 86 -0.50 -23.54 -12.97
C PRO A 86 -1.66 -23.67 -13.99
N GLY A 87 -1.38 -23.46 -15.28
CA GLY A 87 -2.40 -23.27 -16.30
C GLY A 87 -3.04 -21.89 -16.18
N ARG A 88 -4.28 -21.77 -16.63
CA ARG A 88 -5.03 -20.52 -16.56
C ARG A 88 -5.52 -20.29 -15.12
N ILE A 89 -5.09 -19.18 -14.52
CA ILE A 89 -5.63 -18.70 -13.25
C ILE A 89 -7.01 -18.10 -13.50
N GLU A 90 -8.03 -18.57 -12.77
CA GLU A 90 -9.35 -17.95 -12.83
C GLU A 90 -9.31 -16.54 -12.21
N PRO A 91 -10.19 -15.63 -12.65
CA PRO A 91 -10.19 -14.26 -12.13
C PRO A 91 -10.33 -14.20 -10.60
N GLY A 92 -9.61 -13.26 -9.98
CA GLY A 92 -9.57 -13.10 -8.52
C GLY A 92 -8.72 -14.14 -7.79
N GLY A 93 -8.05 -15.05 -8.51
CA GLY A 93 -7.12 -16.01 -7.94
C GLY A 93 -5.86 -15.36 -7.38
N TRP A 94 -5.28 -16.00 -6.37
CA TRP A 94 -3.99 -15.66 -5.81
C TRP A 94 -2.98 -16.73 -6.20
N VAL A 95 -1.73 -16.34 -6.43
CA VAL A 95 -0.61 -17.27 -6.61
C VAL A 95 0.38 -17.08 -5.49
N PHE A 96 0.60 -18.16 -4.74
CA PHE A 96 1.60 -18.26 -3.69
C PHE A 96 2.87 -18.86 -4.29
N SER A 97 3.99 -18.18 -4.07
CA SER A 97 5.32 -18.63 -4.49
C SER A 97 6.35 -18.35 -3.41
N PRO A 98 7.50 -19.05 -3.41
CA PRO A 98 8.63 -18.70 -2.56
C PRO A 98 9.00 -17.23 -2.70
N GLY A 99 9.17 -16.54 -1.58
CA GLY A 99 9.61 -15.16 -1.54
C GLY A 99 11.14 -15.02 -1.63
N PRO A 100 11.65 -13.78 -1.46
CA PRO A 100 13.08 -13.47 -1.49
C PRO A 100 13.92 -14.25 -0.47
N SER A 101 13.33 -14.63 0.67
CA SER A 101 13.98 -15.46 1.68
C SER A 101 13.19 -16.74 1.94
N ARG A 102 13.84 -17.74 2.54
CA ARG A 102 13.21 -19.05 2.86
C ARG A 102 12.04 -18.96 3.83
N GLN A 103 11.87 -17.83 4.52
CA GLN A 103 10.78 -17.59 5.47
C GLN A 103 9.73 -16.63 4.91
N GLU A 104 9.85 -16.25 3.64
CA GLU A 104 8.90 -15.37 2.97
C GLU A 104 8.13 -16.15 1.89
N ILE A 105 6.83 -15.87 1.78
CA ILE A 105 5.98 -16.27 0.68
C ILE A 105 5.53 -15.00 -0.05
N GLU A 106 5.74 -14.97 -1.35
CA GLU A 106 5.18 -13.94 -2.22
C GLU A 106 3.79 -14.35 -2.68
N VAL A 107 2.84 -13.43 -2.60
CA VAL A 107 1.44 -13.62 -2.96
C VAL A 107 1.07 -12.62 -4.03
N SER A 108 0.91 -13.11 -5.26
CA SER A 108 0.42 -12.30 -6.39
C SER A 108 -1.10 -12.39 -6.48
N VAL A 109 -1.78 -11.24 -6.48
CA VAL A 109 -3.24 -11.15 -6.56
C VAL A 109 -3.66 -10.82 -7.97
N TYR A 110 -4.45 -11.69 -8.59
CA TYR A 110 -4.98 -11.47 -9.93
C TYR A 110 -6.30 -10.69 -9.90
N ASP A 111 -6.50 -9.87 -10.92
CA ASP A 111 -7.72 -9.11 -11.15
C ASP A 111 -8.93 -10.05 -11.37
N ASP A 112 -10.10 -9.64 -10.89
CA ASP A 112 -11.36 -10.39 -10.98
C ASP A 112 -12.10 -10.20 -12.32
N ARG A 113 -11.75 -9.16 -13.08
CA ARG A 113 -12.37 -8.81 -14.36
C ARG A 113 -11.44 -9.03 -15.53
N ARG A 114 -10.13 -8.88 -15.32
CA ARG A 114 -9.09 -8.90 -16.34
C ARG A 114 -8.15 -10.09 -16.13
N PRO A 115 -8.40 -11.22 -16.82
CA PRO A 115 -7.54 -12.39 -16.70
C PRO A 115 -6.06 -12.06 -16.93
N GLY A 116 -5.19 -12.55 -16.05
CA GLY A 116 -3.74 -12.40 -16.19
C GLY A 116 -3.15 -11.08 -15.68
N ILE A 117 -3.96 -10.13 -15.19
CA ILE A 117 -3.46 -8.88 -14.59
C ILE A 117 -3.21 -9.07 -13.11
N VAL A 118 -2.00 -8.78 -12.63
CA VAL A 118 -1.65 -8.79 -11.21
C VAL A 118 -1.86 -7.40 -10.62
N ILE A 119 -2.85 -7.25 -9.75
CA ILE A 119 -3.25 -5.95 -9.18
C ILE A 119 -2.48 -5.61 -7.91
N ASP A 120 -1.90 -6.59 -7.25
CA ASP A 120 -1.06 -6.38 -6.06
C ASP A 120 -0.17 -7.59 -5.77
N VAL A 121 0.91 -7.35 -5.05
CA VAL A 121 1.84 -8.38 -4.58
C VAL A 121 2.18 -8.10 -3.12
N GLY A 122 1.99 -9.12 -2.28
CA GLY A 122 2.26 -9.08 -0.85
C GLY A 122 3.30 -10.11 -0.46
N ILE A 123 4.11 -9.79 0.53
CA ILE A 123 5.10 -10.69 1.12
C ILE A 123 4.60 -11.09 2.51
N PHE A 124 4.49 -12.37 2.75
CA PHE A 124 3.99 -12.96 3.98
C PHE A 124 5.06 -13.82 4.65
N ASP A 125 5.04 -13.88 5.98
CA ASP A 125 5.88 -14.80 6.74
C ASP A 125 5.37 -16.24 6.58
N ALA A 126 6.23 -17.15 6.17
CA ALA A 126 5.87 -18.53 5.85
C ALA A 126 5.47 -19.37 7.08
N ARG A 127 5.76 -18.90 8.30
CA ARG A 127 5.48 -19.65 9.54
C ARG A 127 4.18 -19.22 10.21
N SER A 128 3.91 -17.93 10.22
CA SER A 128 2.76 -17.30 10.88
C SER A 128 1.68 -16.87 9.89
N GLY A 129 2.01 -16.85 8.60
CA GLY A 129 1.19 -16.30 7.53
C GLY A 129 0.93 -14.80 7.66
N ALA A 130 1.68 -14.07 8.49
CA ALA A 130 1.48 -12.63 8.68
C ALA A 130 2.00 -11.84 7.47
N LEU A 131 1.26 -10.81 7.04
CA LEU A 131 1.72 -9.88 6.02
C LEU A 131 2.93 -9.08 6.54
N ILE A 132 4.07 -9.19 5.86
CA ILE A 132 5.30 -8.47 6.17
C ILE A 132 5.30 -7.11 5.46
N ARG A 133 5.04 -7.12 4.14
CA ARG A 133 5.06 -5.91 3.32
C ARG A 133 4.26 -6.10 2.03
N VAL A 134 3.84 -4.99 1.44
CA VAL A 134 3.25 -4.93 0.11
C VAL A 134 4.30 -4.39 -0.85
N THR A 135 4.49 -5.05 -1.97
CA THR A 135 5.40 -4.61 -3.04
C THR A 135 4.68 -3.86 -4.17
N GLY A 136 3.35 -4.04 -4.31
CA GLY A 136 2.52 -3.37 -5.32
C GLY A 136 2.20 -4.25 -6.53
N SER A 137 1.53 -3.67 -7.52
CA SER A 137 1.16 -4.35 -8.79
C SER A 137 2.37 -4.65 -9.68
N ARG A 138 2.25 -5.62 -10.58
CA ARG A 138 3.25 -5.96 -11.61
C ARG A 138 2.67 -5.86 -13.02
#